data_AF-A5KPR3-F1
#
_entry.id   AF-A5KPR3-F1
#
_cell.length_a   1.000
_cell.length_b   1.000
_cell.length_c   1.000
_cell.angle_alpha   90.00
_cell.angle_beta   90.00
_cell.angle_gamma   90.00
#
_symmetry.space_group_name_H-M   'P 1'
#
loop_
_entity.id
_entity.type
_entity.pdbx_description
1 polymer ?
#
loop_
_entity_poly.entity_id
_entity_poly.type
_entity_poly.pdbx_seq_one_letter_code
_entity_poly.pdbx_strand_id
1 'polypeptide(L)'
;MEIGLNLGKKDISETREWEDIQVEKYTEKDDENIPKELWKLKPGRVHGEKVYIGKTEDGILHAVFEKDGKIWYVTEEKGDKENLTEYLKKTL
;
A
#
# COMPACT_ATOMS: atom_id res chain seq x y z
N MET A 1 -0.74 25.41 -4.56
CA MET A 1 -1.74 24.33 -4.70
C MET A 1 -1.22 23.19 -3.86
N GLU A 2 -1.76 23.05 -2.67
CA GLU A 2 -1.42 21.98 -1.74
C GLU A 2 -2.40 20.85 -2.05
N ILE A 3 -1.93 19.78 -2.70
CA ILE A 3 -2.71 18.54 -2.83
C ILE A 3 -2.69 17.84 -1.47
N GLY A 4 -3.38 18.44 -0.51
CA GLY A 4 -3.67 17.83 0.78
C GLY A 4 -4.72 16.74 0.55
N LEU A 5 -4.25 15.51 0.36
CA LEU A 5 -5.07 14.30 0.42
C LEU A 5 -5.73 14.26 1.81
N ASN A 6 -6.96 14.77 1.92
CA ASN A 6 -7.74 14.71 3.15
C ASN A 6 -8.29 13.28 3.30
N LEU A 7 -7.42 12.37 3.73
CA LEU A 7 -7.84 11.05 4.19
C LEU A 7 -8.49 11.23 5.57
N GLY A 8 -9.81 11.12 5.60
CA GLY A 8 -10.62 11.21 6.81
C GLY A 8 -10.08 10.30 7.91
N LYS A 9 -10.10 10.83 9.14
CA LYS A 9 -9.79 10.17 10.42
C LYS A 9 -9.77 8.64 10.33
N LYS A 10 -8.57 8.06 10.21
CA LYS A 10 -8.36 6.62 10.25
C LYS A 10 -7.35 6.37 11.36
N ASP A 11 -7.77 5.66 12.38
CA ASP A 11 -6.95 5.24 13.52
C ASP A 11 -5.63 4.64 13.03
N ILE A 12 -4.60 5.47 12.98
CA ILE A 12 -3.21 5.15 12.64
C ILE A 12 -2.68 4.35 13.83
N SER A 13 -3.02 3.08 13.87
CA SER A 13 -2.64 2.19 14.96
C SER A 13 -2.11 0.88 14.38
N GLU A 14 -0.99 0.97 13.66
CA GLU A 14 -0.04 -0.14 13.61
C GLU A 14 1.38 0.39 13.32
N THR A 15 2.08 0.60 14.43
CA THR A 15 3.51 0.32 14.62
C THR A 15 4.55 1.23 13.95
N ARG A 16 5.14 2.05 14.80
CA ARG A 16 6.23 3.04 14.62
C ARG A 16 7.59 2.46 14.18
N GLU A 17 7.60 1.33 13.48
CA GLU A 17 8.84 0.63 13.04
C GLU A 17 9.22 0.95 11.59
N TRP A 18 8.34 1.57 10.81
CA TRP A 18 8.58 1.90 9.41
C TRP A 18 8.19 3.36 9.16
N GLU A 19 9.13 4.29 9.35
CA GLU A 19 8.85 5.73 9.29
C GLU A 19 8.37 6.20 7.91
N ASP A 20 8.76 5.50 6.84
CA ASP A 20 8.47 5.86 5.45
C ASP A 20 7.33 5.03 4.81
N ILE A 21 6.72 4.13 5.60
CA ILE A 21 5.64 3.25 5.14
C ILE A 21 4.32 3.73 5.75
N GLN A 22 3.38 4.09 4.88
CA GLN A 22 2.00 4.35 5.27
C GLN A 22 1.12 3.16 4.90
N VAL A 23 0.19 2.82 5.79
CA VAL A 23 -0.67 1.64 5.64
C VAL A 23 -2.12 2.03 5.87
N GLU A 24 -2.96 1.72 4.90
CA GLU A 24 -4.39 1.92 4.95
C GLU A 24 -5.12 0.60 4.72
N LYS A 25 -6.19 0.38 5.50
CA LYS A 25 -6.99 -0.85 5.44
C LYS A 25 -8.39 -0.52 4.92
N TYR A 26 -8.89 -1.31 3.98
CA TYR A 26 -10.21 -1.16 3.39
C TYR A 26 -10.96 -2.50 3.40
N THR A 27 -12.28 -2.45 3.32
CA THR A 27 -13.14 -3.63 3.23
C THR A 27 -13.44 -4.01 1.78
N GLU A 28 -13.28 -3.09 0.84
CA GLU A 28 -13.68 -3.25 -0.56
C GLU A 28 -12.51 -2.93 -1.51
N LYS A 29 -12.39 -3.69 -2.60
CA LYS A 29 -11.33 -3.50 -3.61
C LYS A 29 -11.56 -2.30 -4.53
N ASP A 30 -12.82 -1.92 -4.72
CA ASP A 30 -13.24 -0.84 -5.63
C ASP A 30 -13.40 0.50 -4.90
N ASP A 31 -12.87 0.60 -3.67
CA ASP A 31 -12.86 1.82 -2.89
C ASP A 31 -12.15 2.94 -3.67
N GLU A 32 -12.75 4.14 -3.68
CA GLU A 32 -12.27 5.29 -4.45
C GLU A 32 -10.86 5.74 -4.05
N ASN A 33 -10.44 5.41 -2.82
CA ASN A 33 -9.11 5.74 -2.31
C ASN A 33 -8.01 4.81 -2.85
N ILE A 34 -8.37 3.65 -3.42
CA ILE A 34 -7.41 2.70 -3.98
C ILE A 34 -7.25 2.94 -5.48
N PRO A 35 -6.04 3.23 -5.98
CA PRO A 35 -5.80 3.44 -7.40
C PRO A 35 -6.19 2.21 -8.22
N LYS A 36 -7.25 2.32 -9.03
CA LYS A 36 -7.75 1.20 -9.88
C LYS A 36 -6.70 0.69 -10.86
N GLU A 37 -5.73 1.52 -11.20
CA GLU A 37 -4.60 1.18 -12.06
C GLU A 37 -3.67 0.14 -11.43
N LEU A 38 -3.52 0.12 -10.10
CA LEU A 38 -2.72 -0.90 -9.40
C LEU A 38 -3.27 -2.30 -9.65
N TRP A 39 -4.59 -2.49 -9.62
CA TRP A 39 -5.23 -3.78 -9.87
C TRP A 39 -5.07 -4.29 -11.30
N LYS A 40 -4.78 -3.38 -12.25
CA LYS A 40 -4.49 -3.74 -13.65
C LYS A 40 -3.04 -4.18 -13.85
N LEU A 41 -2.16 -3.90 -12.90
CA LEU A 41 -0.76 -4.33 -12.95
C LEU A 41 -0.66 -5.84 -12.77
N LYS A 42 0.44 -6.40 -13.28
CA LYS A 42 0.75 -7.81 -13.06
C LYS A 42 1.09 -8.03 -11.58
N PRO A 43 0.36 -8.89 -10.85
CA PRO A 43 0.66 -9.15 -9.46
C PRO A 43 2.00 -9.87 -9.32
N GLY A 44 2.80 -9.42 -8.36
CA GLY A 44 3.88 -10.19 -7.77
C GLY A 44 3.34 -11.22 -6.78
N ARG A 45 4.25 -12.01 -6.21
CA ARG A 45 3.94 -12.96 -5.13
C ARG A 45 4.92 -12.78 -3.99
N VAL A 46 4.41 -12.64 -2.78
CA VAL A 46 5.17 -12.62 -1.53
C VAL A 46 4.59 -13.72 -0.64
N HIS A 47 5.40 -14.70 -0.26
CA HIS A 47 4.94 -15.89 0.50
C HIS A 47 3.72 -16.64 -0.11
N GLY A 48 3.51 -16.52 -1.41
CA GLY A 48 2.36 -17.12 -2.12
C GLY A 48 1.17 -16.17 -2.30
N GLU A 49 1.12 -15.10 -1.51
CA GLU A 49 0.09 -14.07 -1.55
C GLU A 49 0.30 -13.11 -2.73
N LYS A 50 -0.81 -12.72 -3.38
CA LYS A 50 -0.77 -11.81 -4.53
C LYS A 50 -0.61 -10.37 -4.03
N VAL A 51 0.45 -9.71 -4.49
CA VAL A 51 0.71 -8.30 -4.19
C VAL A 51 0.83 -7.54 -5.50
N TYR A 52 0.08 -6.46 -5.63
CA TYR A 52 0.12 -5.57 -6.77
C TYR A 52 0.98 -4.38 -6.41
N ILE A 53 2.12 -4.21 -7.06
CA ILE A 53 3.07 -3.14 -6.76
C ILE A 53 3.15 -2.22 -7.98
N GLY A 54 2.90 -0.94 -7.75
CA GLY A 54 3.05 0.14 -8.73
C GLY A 54 4.02 1.19 -8.22
N LYS A 55 4.50 2.01 -9.16
CA LYS A 55 5.34 3.17 -8.89
C LYS A 55 4.72 4.36 -9.61
N THR A 56 4.54 5.48 -8.93
CA THR A 56 4.09 6.73 -9.55
C THR A 56 5.26 7.44 -10.22
N GLU A 57 4.97 8.42 -11.08
CA GLU A 57 6.00 9.21 -11.76
C GLU A 57 6.89 9.99 -10.79
N ASP A 58 6.34 10.38 -9.63
CA ASP A 58 7.06 11.08 -8.56
C ASP A 58 8.09 10.18 -7.84
N GLY A 59 8.01 8.87 -8.05
CA GLY A 59 8.94 7.91 -7.48
C GLY A 59 8.38 7.11 -6.31
N ILE A 60 7.21 7.48 -5.80
CA ILE A 60 6.52 6.82 -4.68
C ILE A 60 6.08 5.41 -5.09
N LEU A 61 6.30 4.45 -4.20
CA LEU A 61 5.86 3.08 -4.41
C LEU A 61 4.53 2.84 -3.72
N HIS A 62 3.66 2.09 -4.39
CA HIS A 62 2.37 1.70 -3.86
C HIS A 62 2.22 0.19 -3.98
N ALA A 63 1.76 -0.45 -2.93
CA ALA A 63 1.41 -1.86 -2.93
C ALA A 63 -0.03 -2.06 -2.46
N VAL A 64 -0.75 -2.97 -3.09
CA VAL A 64 -2.06 -3.40 -2.62
C VAL A 64 -2.14 -4.92 -2.61
N PHE A 65 -2.68 -5.47 -1.52
CA PHE A 65 -2.89 -6.89 -1.34
C PHE A 65 -4.14 -7.15 -0.49
N GLU A 66 -4.69 -8.35 -0.60
CA GLU A 66 -5.78 -8.80 0.25
C GLU A 66 -5.21 -9.71 1.34
N LYS A 67 -5.59 -9.46 2.60
CA LYS A 67 -5.22 -10.28 3.75
C LYS A 67 -6.38 -10.30 4.75
N ASP A 68 -6.77 -11.49 5.20
CA ASP A 68 -7.89 -11.70 6.13
C ASP A 68 -9.22 -11.09 5.65
N GLY A 69 -9.48 -11.12 4.33
CA GLY A 69 -10.69 -10.52 3.73
C GLY A 69 -10.71 -8.98 3.76
N LYS A 70 -9.60 -8.35 4.10
CA LYS A 70 -9.40 -6.90 4.05
C LYS A 70 -8.37 -6.54 3.00
N ILE A 71 -8.52 -5.37 2.42
CA ILE A 71 -7.58 -4.83 1.47
C ILE A 71 -6.59 -3.95 2.22
N TRP A 72 -5.32 -4.25 2.05
CA TRP A 72 -4.23 -3.49 2.61
C TRP A 72 -3.58 -2.72 1.49
N TYR A 73 -3.59 -1.40 1.63
CA TYR A 73 -2.94 -0.46 0.75
C TYR A 73 -1.74 0.11 1.48
N VAL A 74 -0.58 0.03 0.86
CA VAL A 74 0.70 0.43 1.44
C VAL A 74 1.35 1.42 0.51
N THR A 75 1.78 2.54 1.04
CA THR A 75 2.51 3.56 0.31
C THR A 75 3.89 3.70 0.93
N GLU A 76 4.93 3.68 0.11
CA GLU A 76 6.30 3.95 0.52
C GLU A 76 6.75 5.23 -0.18
N GLU A 77 6.94 6.28 0.62
CA GLU A 77 7.06 7.66 0.15
C GLU A 77 8.43 7.98 -0.46
N LYS A 78 9.49 7.25 -0.13
CA LYS A 78 10.85 7.53 -0.64
C LYS A 78 11.20 6.78 -1.93
N GLY A 79 10.34 5.89 -2.40
CA GLY A 79 10.60 5.02 -3.55
C GLY A 79 11.59 3.88 -3.26
N ASP A 80 11.83 3.56 -1.98
CA ASP A 80 12.66 2.46 -1.51
C ASP A 80 11.93 1.11 -1.59
N LYS A 81 12.26 0.37 -2.65
CA LYS A 81 11.66 -0.93 -2.93
C LYS A 81 12.05 -1.99 -1.93
N GLU A 82 13.26 -1.93 -1.37
CA GLU A 82 13.74 -2.93 -0.42
C GLU A 82 12.94 -2.80 0.88
N ASN A 83 12.78 -1.57 1.38
CA ASN A 83 11.97 -1.22 2.53
C ASN A 83 10.52 -1.73 2.38
N LEU A 84 9.86 -1.41 1.25
CA LEU A 84 8.52 -1.90 0.96
C LEU A 84 8.46 -3.44 0.91
N THR A 85 9.46 -4.08 0.30
CA THR A 85 9.49 -5.54 0.18
C THR A 85 9.70 -6.23 1.53
N GLU A 86 10.53 -5.67 2.41
CA GLU A 86 10.73 -6.17 3.76
C GLU A 86 9.47 -6.02 4.62
N TYR A 87 8.79 -4.88 4.53
CA TYR A 87 7.49 -4.69 5.15
C TYR A 87 6.50 -5.78 4.71
N LEU A 88 6.35 -5.96 3.39
CA LEU A 88 5.44 -6.98 2.84
C LEU A 88 5.78 -8.40 3.32
N LYS A 89 7.06 -8.77 3.41
CA LYS A 89 7.49 -10.09 3.90
C LYS A 89 7.21 -10.31 5.40
N LYS A 90 7.23 -9.25 6.21
CA LYS A 90 6.88 -9.35 7.64
C LYS A 90 5.36 -9.37 7.85
N THR A 91 4.60 -8.72 6.98
CA THR A 91 3.15 -8.59 7.10
C THR A 91 2.38 -9.77 6.49
N LEU A 92 2.87 -10.36 5.40
CA LEU A 92 2.27 -11.50 4.69
C LEU A 92 2.87 -12.83 5.13
#